data_AF-A0A3M1TT98-F1
#
_entry.id   AF-A0A3M1TT98-F1
#
_cell.length_a   1.000
_cell.length_b   1.000
_cell.length_c   1.000
_cell.angle_alpha   90.00
_cell.angle_beta   90.00
_cell.angle_gamma   90.00
#
_symmetry.space_group_name_H-M   'P 1'
#
loop_
_entity.id
_entity.type
_entity.pdbx_description
1 polymer ?
#
loop_
_entity_poly.entity_id
_entity_poly.type
_entity_poly.pdbx_seq_one_letter_code
_entity_poly.pdbx_strand_id
1 'polypeptide(L)'
;MLVPAARFGAAAALFLILAGAGPKGCTLLPPDEEPLECSTDADCPTGQICGLTEECAPCDAPPGAACDAVCVQVGQCVTPPETCQSDDECGPGERCVIDYECPPCVDEEPACLAPCQAVGHCEAGPTECYDHDDCGNGEYCDFRGTPTPLPEPGYEEREDGCEPPPLGQCQPLPEQCYSDEECPEDFYCSFDPEASGPDRCIGAGQCVRREPEPVGCTWDGDCPNGYCELGVAPWDCEEGYDCEGRGLGQCVYPKCDDGSPALCDMMPPLCPPGQTAAVRNGCWECVDARTCGEVGGACTSDADCPNGYCSYPDPDEGVIVELGQCVYPDCDDDSQAVCEMIPPVCPPGQTAAVRNGCWECVDARTCGQTSEGCATDADCGPGEQCFLETVCWDCLPEDPNCTPGCGQHGICLPADECYGAFVDQTGTCRAPDDGILPDHCCFTPPPSCPDESSPSVEYLSHDPLTCAAADWTCDAGWEVFDNECGCGCIRTR
;
A
#
# COMPACT_ATOMS: atom_id res chain seq x y z
N MET A 1 -68.79 49.22 9.41
CA MET A 1 -68.06 47.96 9.59
C MET A 1 -66.70 48.29 10.19
N LEU A 2 -66.38 47.62 11.28
CA LEU A 2 -65.31 47.94 12.23
C LEU A 2 -63.93 47.55 11.68
N VAL A 3 -62.94 48.43 11.86
CA VAL A 3 -61.51 48.09 11.88
C VAL A 3 -60.89 48.87 13.05
N PRO A 4 -60.24 48.21 14.03
CA PRO A 4 -59.61 48.91 15.15
C PRO A 4 -58.15 49.27 14.84
N ALA A 5 -57.75 50.43 15.32
CA ALA A 5 -56.37 50.91 15.38
C ALA A 5 -55.63 50.28 16.57
N ALA A 6 -54.40 49.81 16.35
CA ALA A 6 -53.44 49.49 17.40
C ALA A 6 -52.27 50.48 17.36
N ARG A 7 -51.90 50.94 18.56
CA ARG A 7 -51.01 52.06 18.85
C ARG A 7 -49.55 51.59 18.97
N PHE A 8 -48.63 52.35 18.38
CA PHE A 8 -47.22 52.38 18.75
C PHE A 8 -47.05 53.09 20.10
N GLY A 9 -46.36 52.46 21.04
CA GLY A 9 -45.91 53.07 22.28
C GLY A 9 -44.40 52.88 22.42
N ALA A 10 -43.63 53.88 22.00
CA ALA A 10 -42.20 53.96 22.27
C ALA A 10 -41.99 54.58 23.66
N ALA A 11 -41.43 53.80 24.59
CA ALA A 11 -40.98 54.29 25.88
C ALA A 11 -39.48 54.63 25.78
N ALA A 12 -39.18 55.92 25.62
CA ALA A 12 -37.84 56.47 25.79
C ALA A 12 -37.55 56.61 27.29
N ALA A 13 -36.74 55.71 27.85
CA ALA A 13 -36.19 55.85 29.20
C ALA A 13 -34.90 56.69 29.13
N LEU A 14 -35.03 57.97 29.48
CA LEU A 14 -33.94 58.91 29.67
C LEU A 14 -33.28 58.64 31.04
N PHE A 15 -32.17 57.91 31.08
CA PHE A 15 -31.34 57.79 32.27
C PHE A 15 -30.22 58.84 32.25
N LEU A 16 -30.35 59.82 33.15
CA LEU A 16 -29.31 60.78 33.48
C LEU A 16 -28.08 60.06 34.06
N ILE A 17 -26.93 60.23 33.42
CA ILE A 17 -25.62 59.89 33.99
C ILE A 17 -25.23 61.01 34.97
N LEU A 18 -25.26 60.70 36.27
CA LEU A 18 -24.61 61.49 37.31
C LEU A 18 -23.15 61.03 37.43
N ALA A 19 -22.22 61.87 36.99
CA ALA A 19 -20.80 61.70 37.21
C ALA A 19 -20.47 61.91 38.69
N GLY A 20 -20.38 60.81 39.44
CA GLY A 20 -19.83 60.76 40.79
C GLY A 20 -18.36 60.38 40.76
N ALA A 21 -17.47 61.32 41.05
CA ALA A 21 -16.07 61.05 41.32
C ALA A 21 -15.94 60.34 42.68
N GLY A 22 -15.76 59.01 42.64
CA GLY A 22 -15.39 58.17 43.78
C GLY A 22 -13.89 57.83 43.77
N PRO A 23 -13.29 57.52 44.94
CA PRO A 23 -11.84 57.42 45.10
C PRO A 23 -11.26 56.22 44.34
N LYS A 24 -10.01 56.36 43.90
CA LYS A 24 -9.19 55.35 43.23
C LYS A 24 -9.26 54.00 43.96
N GLY A 25 -10.17 53.14 43.52
CA GLY A 25 -10.17 51.72 43.82
C GLY A 25 -9.05 51.07 43.00
N CYS A 26 -8.31 50.17 43.63
CA CYS A 26 -7.33 49.34 42.96
C CYS A 26 -8.03 48.59 41.82
N THR A 27 -7.65 48.87 40.58
CA THR A 27 -7.97 48.01 39.45
C THR A 27 -7.26 46.69 39.71
N LEU A 28 -8.01 45.67 40.11
CA LEU A 28 -7.55 44.30 39.99
C LEU A 28 -7.32 44.11 38.49
N LEU A 29 -6.08 43.83 38.10
CA LEU A 29 -5.81 43.25 36.79
C LEU A 29 -6.72 42.01 36.67
N PRO A 30 -7.34 41.75 35.50
CA PRO A 30 -7.98 40.45 35.29
C PRO A 30 -6.94 39.37 35.68
N PRO A 31 -7.35 38.27 36.35
CA PRO A 31 -6.43 37.18 36.61
C PRO A 31 -5.79 36.83 35.27
N ASP A 32 -4.45 36.77 35.23
CA ASP A 32 -3.74 36.23 34.08
C ASP A 32 -4.41 34.89 33.75
N GLU A 33 -5.09 34.81 32.61
CA GLU A 33 -5.73 33.57 32.15
C GLU A 33 -4.57 32.58 31.96
N GLU A 34 -4.46 31.64 32.89
CA GLU A 34 -3.49 30.55 32.75
C GLU A 34 -3.78 29.87 31.40
N PRO A 35 -2.75 29.58 30.59
CA PRO A 35 -2.95 28.89 29.32
C PRO A 35 -3.71 27.60 29.61
N LEU A 36 -4.81 27.37 28.87
CA LEU A 36 -5.57 26.13 28.97
C LEU A 36 -4.64 24.98 28.54
N GLU A 37 -4.17 24.22 29.52
CA GLU A 37 -3.55 22.93 29.28
C GLU A 37 -4.63 21.98 28.75
N CYS A 38 -4.33 21.32 27.63
CA CYS A 38 -5.20 20.32 27.02
C CYS A 38 -4.48 18.97 26.96
N SER A 39 -5.27 17.90 26.94
CA SER A 39 -4.80 16.55 26.65
C SER A 39 -5.37 16.00 25.34
N THR A 40 -6.49 16.55 24.90
CA THR A 40 -7.21 16.22 23.67
C THR A 40 -7.87 17.48 23.10
N ASP A 41 -8.31 17.45 21.83
CA ASP A 41 -9.02 18.57 21.20
C ASP A 41 -10.33 18.92 21.90
N ALA A 42 -10.96 17.94 22.57
CA ALA A 42 -12.17 18.16 23.36
C ALA A 42 -11.95 19.05 24.59
N ASP A 43 -10.71 19.18 25.06
CA ASP A 43 -10.34 20.07 26.15
C ASP A 43 -10.26 21.54 25.69
N CYS A 44 -10.25 21.77 24.37
CA CYS A 44 -10.08 23.10 23.79
C CYS A 44 -11.41 23.80 23.47
N PRO A 45 -11.45 25.15 23.55
CA PRO A 45 -12.59 25.91 23.10
C PRO A 45 -12.91 25.64 21.62
N THR A 46 -14.19 25.74 21.24
CA THR A 46 -14.64 25.56 19.85
C THR A 46 -13.78 26.38 18.88
N GLY A 47 -13.18 25.70 17.89
CA GLY A 47 -12.29 26.29 16.88
C GLY A 47 -10.80 26.30 17.28
N GLN A 48 -10.40 25.55 18.30
CA GLN A 48 -9.00 25.29 18.65
C GLN A 48 -8.73 23.78 18.73
N ILE A 49 -7.49 23.37 18.46
CA ILE A 49 -6.99 22.00 18.62
C ILE A 49 -5.91 21.95 19.70
N CYS A 50 -5.67 20.76 20.27
CA CYS A 50 -4.66 20.54 21.28
C CYS A 50 -3.29 20.29 20.64
N GLY A 51 -2.46 21.33 20.61
CA GLY A 51 -1.07 21.23 20.17
C GLY A 51 -0.21 20.62 21.27
N LEU A 52 0.22 19.37 21.11
CA LEU A 52 1.15 18.71 22.02
C LEU A 52 2.59 19.16 21.74
N THR A 53 3.21 19.82 22.70
CA THR A 53 4.65 20.16 22.63
C THR A 53 5.41 19.32 23.66
N GLU A 54 6.50 18.68 23.24
CA GLU A 54 7.41 18.01 24.17
C GLU A 54 8.29 19.04 24.88
N GLU A 55 8.08 19.21 26.17
CA GLU A 55 8.96 19.98 27.03
C GLU A 55 9.88 19.04 27.82
N CYS A 56 11.15 19.01 27.44
CA CYS A 56 12.17 18.28 28.19
C CYS A 56 12.79 19.21 29.24
N ALA A 57 12.90 18.72 30.49
CA ALA A 57 13.61 19.46 31.52
C ALA A 57 15.07 19.75 31.07
N PRO A 58 15.59 20.97 31.30
CA PRO A 58 16.93 21.32 30.86
C PRO A 58 17.98 20.37 31.48
N CYS A 59 18.78 19.77 30.61
CA CYS A 59 19.86 18.88 30.98
C CYS A 59 21.05 19.65 31.54
N ASP A 60 21.19 19.73 32.86
CA ASP A 60 22.39 20.26 33.53
C ASP A 60 23.58 19.28 33.52
N ALA A 61 23.55 18.25 32.66
CA ALA A 61 24.61 17.26 32.58
C ALA A 61 25.88 17.86 31.93
N PRO A 62 27.09 17.53 32.44
CA PRO A 62 28.33 17.99 31.85
C PRO A 62 28.51 17.45 30.42
N PRO A 63 29.27 18.15 29.55
CA PRO A 63 29.48 17.73 28.16
C PRO A 63 29.98 16.28 28.08
N GLY A 64 29.21 15.40 27.42
CA GLY A 64 29.55 14.00 27.19
C GLY A 64 28.87 12.99 28.14
N ALA A 65 28.01 13.43 29.06
CA ALA A 65 27.11 12.54 29.79
C ALA A 65 25.76 12.41 29.05
N ALA A 66 25.25 11.19 28.92
CA ALA A 66 23.89 10.95 28.42
C ALA A 66 22.88 11.62 29.35
N CYS A 67 21.90 12.32 28.78
CA CYS A 67 20.87 12.96 29.55
C CYS A 67 19.60 12.11 29.54
N ASP A 68 19.28 11.50 30.69
CA ASP A 68 17.97 10.87 30.95
C ASP A 68 16.93 11.94 31.38
N ALA A 69 16.79 13.02 30.60
CA ALA A 69 15.72 13.96 30.88
C ALA A 69 14.39 13.33 30.46
N VAL A 70 13.49 13.17 31.42
CA VAL A 70 12.11 12.81 31.15
C VAL A 70 11.46 13.99 30.44
N CYS A 71 11.15 13.83 29.16
CA CYS A 71 10.32 14.76 28.41
C CYS A 71 8.87 14.53 28.81
N VAL A 72 8.14 15.62 29.06
CA VAL A 72 6.69 15.57 29.28
C VAL A 72 6.02 16.25 28.10
N GLN A 73 4.99 15.62 27.54
CA GLN A 73 4.11 16.29 26.59
C GLN A 73 3.21 17.24 27.37
N VAL A 74 3.21 18.52 26.97
CA VAL A 74 2.31 19.54 27.48
C VAL A 74 1.44 19.98 26.31
N GLY A 75 0.12 19.79 26.42
CA GLY A 75 -0.82 20.25 25.40
C GLY A 75 -1.24 21.69 25.65
N GLN A 76 -1.26 22.49 24.59
CA GLN A 76 -1.82 23.84 24.60
C GLN A 76 -2.85 23.99 23.49
N CYS A 77 -3.98 24.62 23.81
CA CYS A 77 -4.98 24.92 22.79
C CYS A 77 -4.45 25.99 21.82
N VAL A 78 -4.24 25.57 20.57
CA VAL A 78 -3.76 26.41 19.47
C VAL A 78 -4.84 26.54 18.42
N THR A 79 -4.79 27.64 17.66
CA THR A 79 -5.62 27.75 16.46
C THR A 79 -5.13 26.72 15.43
N PRO A 80 -6.03 25.96 14.78
CA PRO A 80 -5.63 24.99 13.77
C PRO A 80 -4.80 25.68 12.67
N PRO A 81 -3.80 24.99 12.09
CA PRO A 81 -3.04 25.56 11.00
C PRO A 81 -3.97 25.85 9.80
N GLU A 82 -3.73 26.95 9.08
CA GLU A 82 -4.48 27.27 7.85
C GLU A 82 -4.20 26.24 6.74
N THR A 83 -3.11 25.48 6.87
CA THR A 83 -2.72 24.42 5.94
C THR A 83 -2.80 23.06 6.60
N CYS A 84 -3.20 22.05 5.85
CA CYS A 84 -3.33 20.67 6.32
C CYS A 84 -2.64 19.69 5.36
N GLN A 85 -2.35 18.49 5.84
CA GLN A 85 -1.90 17.33 5.07
C GLN A 85 -2.90 16.17 5.14
N SER A 86 -3.73 16.14 6.18
CA SER A 86 -4.81 15.18 6.39
C SER A 86 -5.98 15.84 7.14
N ASP A 87 -7.14 15.17 7.15
CA ASP A 87 -8.35 15.66 7.83
C ASP A 87 -8.19 15.77 9.35
N ASP A 88 -7.28 15.01 9.95
CA ASP A 88 -6.96 15.08 11.39
C ASP A 88 -6.29 16.38 11.81
N GLU A 89 -5.71 17.12 10.86
CA GLU A 89 -5.11 18.43 11.11
C GLU A 89 -6.15 19.57 11.05
N CYS A 90 -7.37 19.26 10.61
CA CYS A 90 -8.48 20.21 10.51
C CYS A 90 -9.37 20.16 11.75
N GLY A 91 -10.06 21.27 12.02
CA GLY A 91 -10.98 21.34 13.15
C GLY A 91 -12.21 20.42 12.96
N PRO A 92 -12.96 20.13 14.04
CA PRO A 92 -14.18 19.33 13.94
C PRO A 92 -15.16 19.88 12.88
N GLY A 93 -15.61 19.02 11.96
CA GLY A 93 -16.50 19.37 10.84
C GLY A 93 -15.80 20.04 9.64
N GLU A 94 -14.47 20.10 9.63
CA GLU A 94 -13.66 20.50 8.48
C GLU A 94 -12.94 19.28 7.88
N ARG A 95 -12.56 19.38 6.61
CA ARG A 95 -11.74 18.39 5.89
C ARG A 95 -10.60 19.08 5.17
N CYS A 96 -9.53 18.34 4.94
CA CYS A 96 -8.36 18.80 4.24
C CYS A 96 -8.55 18.70 2.72
N VAL A 97 -8.50 19.84 2.04
CA VAL A 97 -8.55 19.92 0.58
C VAL A 97 -7.16 20.26 0.06
N ILE A 98 -6.56 19.33 -0.69
CA ILE A 98 -5.22 19.48 -1.28
C ILE A 98 -5.34 20.14 -2.66
N ASP A 99 -4.90 21.40 -2.75
CA ASP A 99 -4.74 22.12 -4.01
C ASP A 99 -3.31 22.01 -4.56
N TYR A 100 -3.15 22.10 -5.88
CA TYR A 100 -1.83 22.13 -6.52
C TYR A 100 -1.52 23.53 -7.01
N GLU A 101 -0.69 24.25 -6.26
CA GLU A 101 -0.17 25.55 -6.67
C GLU A 101 1.02 25.36 -7.60
N CYS A 102 0.78 25.50 -8.90
CA CYS A 102 1.83 25.50 -9.91
C CYS A 102 2.39 26.93 -10.10
N PRO A 103 3.72 27.12 -10.15
CA PRO A 103 4.31 28.41 -10.47
C PRO A 103 3.76 28.96 -11.80
N PRO A 104 3.50 30.28 -11.91
CA PRO A 104 2.93 30.90 -13.10
C PRO A 104 3.94 30.94 -14.26
N CYS A 105 4.16 29.79 -14.90
CA CYS A 105 5.08 29.63 -16.02
C CYS A 105 4.39 29.00 -17.24
N VAL A 106 3.06 28.92 -17.24
CA VAL A 106 2.26 28.23 -18.26
C VAL A 106 2.41 28.85 -19.66
N ASP A 107 2.96 30.08 -19.77
CA ASP A 107 3.04 30.82 -21.04
C ASP A 107 4.46 31.20 -21.51
N GLU A 108 5.55 30.80 -20.83
CA GLU A 108 6.92 31.10 -21.29
C GLU A 108 7.66 29.85 -21.77
N GLU A 109 8.12 29.87 -23.03
CA GLU A 109 9.06 28.88 -23.56
C GLU A 109 10.50 29.23 -23.14
N PRO A 110 11.27 28.29 -22.55
CA PRO A 110 10.97 26.87 -22.39
C PRO A 110 10.11 26.52 -21.15
N ALA A 111 9.32 25.44 -21.25
CA ALA A 111 8.50 24.93 -20.16
C ALA A 111 9.32 24.74 -18.87
N CYS A 112 8.89 25.36 -17.78
CA CYS A 112 9.54 25.25 -16.49
C CYS A 112 9.49 23.81 -15.96
N LEU A 113 10.64 23.30 -15.53
CA LEU A 113 10.81 21.99 -14.87
C LEU A 113 10.45 22.03 -13.37
N ALA A 114 9.82 23.09 -12.87
CA ALA A 114 9.48 23.19 -11.45
C ALA A 114 8.18 22.41 -11.19
N PRO A 115 8.19 21.39 -10.31
CA PRO A 115 6.99 20.65 -9.96
C PRO A 115 5.97 21.57 -9.26
N CYS A 116 4.68 21.29 -9.46
CA CYS A 116 3.63 21.95 -8.68
C CYS A 116 3.72 21.55 -7.21
N GLN A 117 3.46 22.47 -6.30
CA GLN A 117 3.47 22.20 -4.88
C GLN A 117 2.04 21.85 -4.43
N ALA A 118 1.87 20.72 -3.76
CA ALA A 118 0.64 20.40 -3.06
C ALA A 118 0.53 21.26 -1.80
N VAL A 119 -0.59 21.98 -1.64
CA VAL A 119 -0.90 22.83 -0.49
C VAL A 119 -2.30 22.45 -0.02
N GLY A 120 -2.40 21.84 1.16
CA GLY A 120 -3.70 21.57 1.77
C GLY A 120 -4.23 22.77 2.52
N HIS A 121 -5.54 22.94 2.54
CA HIS A 121 -6.25 23.92 3.36
C HIS A 121 -7.53 23.28 3.92
N CYS A 122 -7.92 23.67 5.14
CA CYS A 122 -9.12 23.15 5.76
C CYS A 122 -10.36 23.88 5.23
N GLU A 123 -11.31 23.12 4.69
CA GLU A 123 -12.62 23.62 4.29
C GLU A 123 -13.72 22.95 5.11
N ALA A 124 -14.85 23.61 5.29
CA ALA A 124 -16.02 22.98 5.91
C ALA A 124 -16.40 21.70 5.14
N GLY A 125 -16.56 20.59 5.85
CA GLY A 125 -16.97 19.32 5.29
C GLY A 125 -18.32 19.43 4.57
N PRO A 126 -18.60 18.56 3.59
CA PRO A 126 -19.87 18.55 2.91
C PRO A 126 -20.96 18.13 3.90
N THR A 127 -22.13 18.78 3.85
CA THR A 127 -23.27 18.41 4.69
C THR A 127 -23.97 17.13 4.22
N GLU A 128 -23.64 16.67 3.00
CA GLU A 128 -24.18 15.47 2.36
C GLU A 128 -23.01 14.51 2.09
N CYS A 129 -23.25 13.22 2.26
CA CYS A 129 -22.23 12.18 2.19
C CYS A 129 -22.75 10.95 1.42
N TYR A 130 -21.85 10.26 0.73
CA TYR A 130 -22.09 8.97 0.10
C TYR A 130 -21.60 7.82 0.99
N ASP A 131 -20.57 8.06 1.79
CA ASP A 131 -20.05 7.16 2.81
C ASP A 131 -19.50 7.95 4.02
N HIS A 132 -18.92 7.24 4.99
CA HIS A 132 -18.37 7.85 6.20
C HIS A 132 -17.11 8.69 5.97
N ASP A 133 -16.38 8.47 4.87
CA ASP A 133 -15.14 9.17 4.54
C ASP A 133 -15.41 10.56 3.94
N ASP A 134 -16.63 10.80 3.47
CA ASP A 134 -17.07 12.12 3.04
C ASP A 134 -17.29 13.10 4.20
N CYS A 135 -17.41 12.61 5.42
CA CYS A 135 -17.69 13.42 6.61
C CYS A 135 -16.40 13.87 7.31
N GLY A 136 -16.44 15.06 7.90
CA GLY A 136 -15.30 15.60 8.64
C GLY A 136 -15.00 14.78 9.90
N ASN A 137 -13.83 15.03 10.49
CA ASN A 137 -13.41 14.31 11.68
C ASN A 137 -14.42 14.47 12.84
N GLY A 138 -14.78 13.36 13.49
CA GLY A 138 -15.82 13.33 14.53
C GLY A 138 -17.27 13.27 14.02
N GLU A 139 -17.49 13.10 12.73
CA GLU A 139 -18.83 12.93 12.13
C GLU A 139 -18.99 11.54 11.47
N TYR A 140 -20.23 11.12 11.23
CA TYR A 140 -20.57 9.91 10.49
C TYR A 140 -21.70 10.18 9.50
N CYS A 141 -21.72 9.45 8.38
CA CYS A 141 -22.79 9.56 7.40
C CYS A 141 -24.09 8.87 7.87
N ASP A 142 -25.14 9.65 8.13
CA ASP A 142 -26.46 9.13 8.48
C ASP A 142 -27.39 9.09 7.26
N PHE A 143 -27.66 7.88 6.77
CA PHE A 143 -28.58 7.64 5.66
C PHE A 143 -30.06 7.61 6.07
N ARG A 144 -30.38 7.67 7.38
CA ARG A 144 -31.75 7.49 7.89
C ARG A 144 -32.65 8.72 7.68
N GLY A 145 -32.08 9.84 7.25
CA GLY A 145 -32.75 11.14 7.13
C GLY A 145 -33.37 11.44 5.76
N THR A 146 -32.90 10.83 4.67
CA THR A 146 -33.48 11.09 3.34
C THR A 146 -34.70 10.21 3.12
N PRO A 147 -35.92 10.79 2.99
CA PRO A 147 -37.07 10.00 2.61
C PRO A 147 -36.79 9.41 1.23
N THR A 148 -36.61 8.08 1.17
CA THR A 148 -36.63 7.35 -0.09
C THR A 148 -37.92 7.77 -0.80
N PRO A 149 -37.88 8.38 -1.99
CA PRO A 149 -39.10 8.73 -2.70
C PRO A 149 -39.89 7.43 -2.86
N LEU A 150 -41.07 7.35 -2.24
CA LEU A 150 -41.97 6.22 -2.49
C LEU A 150 -42.20 6.17 -4.00
N PRO A 151 -41.98 5.01 -4.66
CA PRO A 151 -42.16 4.92 -6.09
C PRO A 151 -43.59 5.32 -6.42
N GLU A 152 -43.76 6.37 -7.22
CA GLU A 152 -45.08 6.73 -7.71
C GLU A 152 -45.64 5.52 -8.48
N PRO A 153 -46.90 5.11 -8.23
CA PRO A 153 -47.47 3.94 -8.86
C PRO A 153 -47.65 4.20 -10.37
N GLY A 154 -46.69 3.74 -11.17
CA GLY A 154 -46.74 3.85 -12.63
C GLY A 154 -45.40 3.86 -13.37
N TYR A 155 -44.25 3.76 -12.69
CA TYR A 155 -42.96 3.66 -13.36
C TYR A 155 -42.65 2.20 -13.69
N GLU A 156 -42.63 1.85 -14.99
CA GLU A 156 -42.14 0.55 -15.45
C GLU A 156 -40.61 0.52 -15.31
N GLU A 157 -40.10 -0.53 -14.66
CA GLU A 157 -38.67 -0.75 -14.42
C GLU A 157 -37.88 -0.68 -15.73
N ARG A 158 -36.89 0.21 -15.76
CA ARG A 158 -35.96 0.34 -16.88
C ARG A 158 -34.70 -0.46 -16.50
N GLU A 159 -34.42 -1.54 -17.22
CA GLU A 159 -33.41 -2.56 -16.91
C GLU A 159 -31.93 -2.09 -16.87
N ASP A 160 -31.64 -0.79 -17.06
CA ASP A 160 -30.26 -0.28 -17.18
C ASP A 160 -29.94 0.92 -16.24
N GLY A 161 -30.62 1.06 -15.11
CA GLY A 161 -30.46 2.22 -14.23
C GLY A 161 -29.97 1.89 -12.82
N CYS A 162 -28.65 1.92 -12.59
CA CYS A 162 -28.12 2.14 -11.24
C CYS A 162 -28.44 3.60 -10.86
N GLU A 163 -29.60 3.84 -10.23
CA GLU A 163 -29.83 5.12 -9.57
C GLU A 163 -28.80 5.25 -8.43
N PRO A 164 -28.11 6.40 -8.30
CA PRO A 164 -27.15 6.58 -7.22
C PRO A 164 -27.88 6.44 -5.87
N PRO A 165 -27.23 5.83 -4.86
CA PRO A 165 -27.82 5.70 -3.53
C PRO A 165 -28.23 7.08 -3.00
N PRO A 166 -29.27 7.15 -2.16
CA PRO A 166 -29.66 8.41 -1.54
C PRO A 166 -28.48 8.96 -0.72
N LEU A 167 -28.18 10.24 -0.92
CA LEU A 167 -27.16 10.98 -0.16
C LEU A 167 -27.51 10.96 1.32
N GLY A 168 -26.59 10.52 2.19
CA GLY A 168 -26.70 10.67 3.63
C GLY A 168 -26.40 12.09 4.09
N GLN A 169 -26.55 12.36 5.39
CA GLN A 169 -26.14 13.62 6.02
C GLN A 169 -25.07 13.36 7.07
N CYS A 170 -24.00 14.13 7.08
CA CYS A 170 -23.00 14.06 8.14
C CYS A 170 -23.63 14.49 9.47
N GLN A 171 -23.52 13.62 10.48
CA GLN A 171 -23.98 13.85 11.84
C GLN A 171 -22.80 13.71 12.80
N PRO A 172 -22.72 14.53 13.86
CA PRO A 172 -21.68 14.37 14.87
C PRO A 172 -21.79 13.00 15.56
N LEU A 173 -20.65 12.36 15.80
CA LEU A 173 -20.57 11.14 16.60
C LEU A 173 -21.04 11.42 18.05
N PRO A 174 -21.69 10.46 18.71
CA PRO A 174 -22.02 10.59 20.12
C PRO A 174 -20.74 10.80 20.95
N GLU A 175 -20.67 11.88 21.74
CA GLU A 175 -19.53 12.18 22.62
C GLU A 175 -19.24 11.07 23.64
N GLN A 176 -20.24 10.24 23.94
CA GLN A 176 -20.18 9.19 24.97
C GLN A 176 -21.04 7.99 24.57
N CYS A 177 -20.51 6.78 24.81
CA CYS A 177 -21.24 5.52 24.68
C CYS A 177 -21.07 4.65 25.94
N TYR A 178 -22.05 3.81 26.21
CA TYR A 178 -22.06 2.82 27.30
C TYR A 178 -22.23 1.39 26.78
N SER A 179 -22.48 1.24 25.48
CA SER A 179 -22.48 -0.02 24.74
C SER A 179 -22.32 0.24 23.24
N ASP A 180 -21.97 -0.80 22.48
CA ASP A 180 -21.91 -0.75 21.01
C ASP A 180 -23.25 -0.37 20.37
N GLU A 181 -24.38 -0.61 21.03
CA GLU A 181 -25.72 -0.27 20.51
C GLU A 181 -25.97 1.24 20.48
N GLU A 182 -25.19 2.02 21.23
CA GLU A 182 -25.27 3.49 21.25
C GLU A 182 -24.41 4.14 20.17
N CYS A 183 -23.56 3.36 19.50
CA CYS A 183 -22.75 3.83 18.37
C CYS A 183 -23.47 3.59 17.04
N PRO A 184 -23.18 4.40 15.99
CA PRO A 184 -23.64 4.12 14.63
C PRO A 184 -23.21 2.73 14.14
N GLU A 185 -23.91 2.22 13.11
CA GLU A 185 -23.47 1.02 12.40
C GLU A 185 -22.03 1.27 11.89
N ASP A 186 -21.15 0.26 12.03
CA ASP A 186 -19.68 0.34 11.79
C ASP A 186 -18.81 1.02 12.87
N PHE A 187 -19.38 1.39 14.01
CA PHE A 187 -18.62 1.85 15.17
C PHE A 187 -18.77 0.86 16.35
N TYR A 188 -17.86 0.92 17.33
CA TYR A 188 -17.97 0.18 18.58
C TYR A 188 -17.58 1.08 19.76
N CYS A 189 -18.08 0.74 20.94
CA CYS A 189 -17.81 1.53 22.14
C CYS A 189 -16.49 1.10 22.77
N SER A 190 -15.44 1.90 22.58
CA SER A 190 -14.14 1.66 23.20
C SER A 190 -14.13 2.18 24.64
N PHE A 191 -13.81 1.29 25.58
CA PHE A 191 -13.56 1.64 26.97
C PHE A 191 -12.07 1.56 27.23
N ASP A 192 -11.47 2.61 27.79
CA ASP A 192 -10.12 2.55 28.32
C ASP A 192 -10.12 1.71 29.63
N PRO A 193 -9.55 0.49 29.63
CA PRO A 193 -9.52 -0.35 30.82
C PRO A 193 -8.55 0.19 31.88
N GLU A 194 -7.57 1.03 31.53
CA GLU A 194 -6.61 1.61 32.48
C GLU A 194 -7.23 2.75 33.30
N ALA A 195 -8.25 3.43 32.75
CA ALA A 195 -9.01 4.46 33.46
C ALA A 195 -9.96 3.89 34.55
N SER A 196 -10.22 2.58 34.55
CA SER A 196 -11.23 1.92 35.40
C SER A 196 -10.61 1.00 36.47
N GLY A 197 -10.07 1.61 37.53
CA GLY A 197 -9.71 0.87 38.75
C GLY A 197 -10.90 0.17 39.43
N PRO A 198 -10.68 -0.82 40.31
CA PRO A 198 -11.69 -1.76 40.81
C PRO A 198 -12.86 -1.18 41.62
N ASP A 199 -12.84 0.13 41.89
CA ASP A 199 -13.84 0.85 42.71
C ASP A 199 -14.48 2.06 41.99
N ARG A 200 -14.37 2.19 40.66
CA ARG A 200 -15.01 3.30 39.90
C ARG A 200 -16.14 2.81 39.00
N CYS A 201 -17.20 3.62 38.90
CA CYS A 201 -18.26 3.45 37.91
C CYS A 201 -17.65 3.34 36.51
N ILE A 202 -18.19 2.45 35.66
CA ILE A 202 -17.83 2.34 34.24
C ILE A 202 -17.91 3.75 33.64
N GLY A 203 -16.77 4.30 33.23
CA GLY A 203 -16.73 5.58 32.51
C GLY A 203 -17.44 5.42 31.17
N ALA A 204 -18.02 6.50 30.64
CA ALA A 204 -18.47 6.49 29.26
C ALA A 204 -17.28 6.17 28.34
N GLY A 205 -17.48 5.25 27.40
CA GLY A 205 -16.55 4.99 26.31
C GLY A 205 -16.73 6.02 25.18
N GLN A 206 -15.86 5.94 24.17
CA GLN A 206 -15.96 6.70 22.93
C GLN A 206 -16.33 5.76 21.78
N CYS A 207 -17.18 6.20 20.87
CA CYS A 207 -17.46 5.45 19.65
C CYS A 207 -16.26 5.54 18.72
N VAL A 208 -15.58 4.42 18.52
CA VAL A 208 -14.43 4.29 17.61
C VAL A 208 -14.87 3.51 16.39
N ARG A 209 -14.41 3.93 15.20
CA ARG A 209 -14.71 3.23 13.95
C ARG A 209 -14.17 1.79 14.03
N ARG A 210 -14.97 0.80 13.63
CA ARG A 210 -14.46 -0.55 13.40
C ARG A 210 -13.52 -0.44 12.21
N GLU A 211 -12.28 -0.87 12.39
CA GLU A 211 -11.41 -1.11 11.24
C GLU A 211 -12.18 -2.03 10.28
N PRO A 212 -12.18 -1.73 8.96
CA PRO A 212 -12.89 -2.56 8.01
C PRO A 212 -12.43 -4.00 8.20
N GLU A 213 -13.37 -4.93 8.39
CA GLU A 213 -13.02 -6.35 8.43
C GLU A 213 -12.14 -6.63 7.21
N PRO A 214 -10.95 -7.25 7.38
CA PRO A 214 -9.99 -7.35 6.30
C PRO A 214 -10.68 -7.95 5.09
N VAL A 215 -10.78 -7.14 4.04
CA VAL A 215 -11.26 -7.53 2.71
C VAL A 215 -10.50 -8.81 2.39
N GLY A 216 -11.22 -9.91 2.17
CA GLY A 216 -10.60 -11.22 2.26
C GLY A 216 -9.31 -11.37 1.43
N CYS A 217 -8.42 -12.23 1.90
CA CYS A 217 -7.08 -12.37 1.38
C CYS A 217 -7.03 -13.20 0.08
N THR A 218 -6.02 -12.96 -0.73
CA THR A 218 -5.69 -13.78 -1.91
C THR A 218 -4.39 -14.56 -1.71
N TRP A 219 -3.55 -14.14 -0.76
CA TRP A 219 -2.29 -14.78 -0.36
C TRP A 219 -1.91 -14.36 1.07
N ASP A 220 -0.90 -15.01 1.67
CA ASP A 220 -0.53 -14.81 3.08
C ASP A 220 -0.03 -13.39 3.38
N GLY A 221 0.45 -12.64 2.38
CA GLY A 221 0.88 -11.25 2.53
C GLY A 221 -0.25 -10.26 2.83
N ASP A 222 -1.50 -10.62 2.51
CA ASP A 222 -2.67 -9.81 2.85
C ASP A 222 -3.04 -9.93 4.35
N CYS A 223 -2.37 -10.82 5.10
CA CYS A 223 -2.68 -11.17 6.49
C CYS A 223 -1.51 -10.86 7.43
N PRO A 224 -1.37 -9.60 7.92
CA PRO A 224 -0.26 -9.22 8.79
C PRO A 224 -0.29 -10.01 10.12
N ASN A 225 0.74 -10.84 10.35
CA ASN A 225 0.88 -11.79 11.48
C ASN A 225 -0.02 -13.04 11.41
N GLY A 226 -0.50 -13.42 10.23
CA GLY A 226 -1.34 -14.61 10.01
C GLY A 226 -1.04 -15.30 8.68
N TYR A 227 -1.98 -16.12 8.21
CA TYR A 227 -1.95 -16.70 6.86
C TYR A 227 -3.33 -16.64 6.21
N CYS A 228 -3.35 -16.70 4.88
CA CYS A 228 -4.57 -16.71 4.10
C CYS A 228 -5.11 -18.12 3.94
N GLU A 229 -6.22 -18.44 4.60
CA GLU A 229 -6.97 -19.65 4.31
C GLU A 229 -7.92 -19.37 3.15
N LEU A 230 -7.51 -19.74 1.93
CA LEU A 230 -8.40 -19.73 0.78
C LEU A 230 -9.56 -20.67 1.09
N GLY A 231 -10.76 -20.11 1.23
CA GLY A 231 -11.98 -20.89 1.39
C GLY A 231 -12.05 -21.89 0.23
N VAL A 232 -12.04 -23.18 0.54
CA VAL A 232 -12.30 -24.23 -0.45
C VAL A 232 -13.62 -23.87 -1.10
N ALA A 233 -13.59 -23.43 -2.36
CA ALA A 233 -14.80 -23.25 -3.15
C ALA A 233 -15.59 -24.56 -3.02
N PRO A 234 -16.82 -24.55 -2.51
CA PRO A 234 -17.61 -25.76 -2.41
C PRO A 234 -17.74 -26.30 -3.83
N TRP A 235 -17.26 -27.53 -4.05
CA TRP A 235 -17.21 -28.20 -5.35
C TRP A 235 -18.61 -28.57 -5.90
N ASP A 236 -19.64 -27.79 -5.59
CA ASP A 236 -21.01 -27.89 -6.10
C ASP A 236 -21.37 -26.63 -6.92
N CYS A 237 -20.56 -26.25 -7.91
CA CYS A 237 -21.10 -25.52 -9.07
C CYS A 237 -21.67 -26.60 -10.01
N GLU A 238 -22.96 -26.94 -9.85
CA GLU A 238 -23.71 -27.73 -10.86
C GLU A 238 -23.53 -27.06 -12.24
N GLU A 239 -23.30 -27.86 -13.29
CA GLU A 239 -23.13 -27.40 -14.68
C GLU A 239 -24.22 -26.38 -15.07
N GLY A 240 -23.87 -25.09 -15.16
CA GLY A 240 -24.75 -24.09 -15.77
C GLY A 240 -24.80 -22.68 -15.15
N TYR A 241 -24.09 -22.39 -14.06
CA TYR A 241 -24.03 -21.05 -13.47
C TYR A 241 -22.61 -20.46 -13.49
N ASP A 242 -22.52 -19.20 -13.88
CA ASP A 242 -21.27 -18.42 -13.94
C ASP A 242 -20.82 -18.09 -12.50
N CYS A 243 -19.82 -18.83 -12.00
CA CYS A 243 -19.25 -18.65 -10.66
C CYS A 243 -18.12 -17.58 -10.73
N GLU A 244 -18.43 -16.32 -11.08
CA GLU A 244 -17.46 -15.20 -11.13
C GLU A 244 -17.12 -14.58 -9.76
N GLY A 245 -17.53 -15.19 -8.66
CA GLY A 245 -17.08 -14.82 -7.32
C GLY A 245 -15.90 -15.68 -6.87
N ARG A 246 -14.65 -15.25 -7.13
CA ARG A 246 -13.51 -15.83 -6.39
C ARG A 246 -13.74 -15.53 -4.91
N GLY A 247 -13.98 -16.58 -4.11
CA GLY A 247 -14.07 -16.43 -2.66
C GLY A 247 -12.76 -15.86 -2.16
N LEU A 248 -12.78 -14.61 -1.72
CA LEU A 248 -11.68 -14.00 -1.00
C LEU A 248 -11.41 -14.90 0.22
N GLY A 249 -10.18 -15.34 0.40
CA GLY A 249 -9.75 -16.14 1.53
C GLY A 249 -9.95 -15.38 2.85
N GLN A 250 -9.89 -16.11 3.96
CA GLN A 250 -9.96 -15.50 5.29
C GLN A 250 -8.58 -15.49 5.93
N CYS A 251 -8.17 -14.35 6.49
CA CYS A 251 -6.97 -14.30 7.31
C CYS A 251 -7.17 -15.08 8.61
N VAL A 252 -6.29 -16.05 8.85
CA VAL A 252 -6.27 -16.88 10.05
C VAL A 252 -5.07 -16.49 10.90
N TYR A 253 -5.33 -16.21 12.17
CA TYR A 253 -4.34 -15.83 13.18
C TYR A 253 -4.26 -16.91 14.26
N PRO A 254 -3.48 -17.98 14.03
CA PRO A 254 -3.38 -19.07 14.98
C PRO A 254 -2.55 -18.66 16.21
N LYS A 255 -2.96 -19.16 17.37
CA LYS A 255 -2.15 -19.02 18.60
C LYS A 255 -1.09 -20.10 18.61
N CYS A 256 0.15 -19.71 18.33
CA CYS A 256 1.29 -20.62 18.28
C CYS A 256 2.11 -20.66 19.59
N ASP A 257 1.64 -20.04 20.67
CA ASP A 257 2.30 -20.09 21.98
C ASP A 257 2.39 -21.53 22.53
N ASP A 258 3.52 -21.88 23.15
CA ASP A 258 3.71 -23.19 23.82
C ASP A 258 3.06 -23.28 25.21
N GLY A 259 2.35 -22.22 25.61
CA GLY A 259 1.70 -22.08 26.92
C GLY A 259 2.62 -21.62 28.05
N SER A 260 3.90 -21.36 27.77
CA SER A 260 4.78 -20.67 28.72
C SER A 260 4.42 -19.19 28.83
N PRO A 261 4.56 -18.56 30.01
CA PRO A 261 4.43 -17.12 30.13
C PRO A 261 5.60 -16.43 29.43
N ALA A 262 5.37 -15.28 28.79
CA ALA A 262 6.47 -14.45 28.29
C ALA A 262 7.31 -13.95 29.48
N LEU A 263 8.54 -14.46 29.59
CA LEU A 263 9.49 -14.17 30.67
C LEU A 263 10.61 -13.22 30.25
N CYS A 264 10.83 -13.00 28.95
CA CYS A 264 11.71 -11.92 28.52
C CYS A 264 10.98 -10.60 28.41
N ASP A 265 11.69 -9.54 28.79
CA ASP A 265 11.22 -8.15 28.74
C ASP A 265 11.23 -7.56 27.30
N MET A 266 11.12 -8.40 26.27
CA MET A 266 11.01 -7.94 24.89
C MET A 266 9.54 -7.82 24.48
N MET A 267 9.23 -6.77 23.74
CA MET A 267 7.94 -6.62 23.06
C MET A 267 7.81 -7.71 21.98
N PRO A 268 6.61 -8.22 21.65
CA PRO A 268 6.43 -9.14 20.53
C PRO A 268 7.07 -8.57 19.25
N PRO A 269 7.90 -9.33 18.53
CA PRO A 269 8.48 -8.87 17.28
C PRO A 269 7.40 -8.76 16.19
N LEU A 270 7.60 -7.84 15.25
CA LEU A 270 6.88 -7.85 13.99
C LEU A 270 7.43 -9.00 13.15
N CYS A 271 6.58 -9.98 12.83
CA CYS A 271 7.00 -11.14 12.07
C CYS A 271 6.77 -10.95 10.57
N PRO A 272 7.65 -11.48 9.70
CA PRO A 272 7.43 -11.46 8.25
C PRO A 272 6.10 -12.11 7.83
N PRO A 273 5.59 -11.82 6.62
CA PRO A 273 4.41 -12.48 6.06
C PRO A 273 4.48 -14.01 6.16
N GLY A 274 3.38 -14.64 6.55
CA GLY A 274 3.30 -16.10 6.79
C GLY A 274 3.86 -16.56 8.14
N GLN A 275 4.35 -15.65 8.97
CA GLN A 275 4.79 -15.93 10.34
C GLN A 275 3.91 -15.21 11.36
N THR A 276 3.92 -15.70 12.59
CA THR A 276 3.23 -15.09 13.72
C THR A 276 4.13 -15.08 14.95
N ALA A 277 4.02 -14.04 15.79
CA ALA A 277 4.78 -13.97 17.02
C ALA A 277 4.21 -14.97 18.04
N ALA A 278 5.06 -15.84 18.57
CA ALA A 278 4.68 -16.85 19.54
C ALA A 278 5.63 -16.83 20.74
N VAL A 279 5.09 -17.10 21.93
CA VAL A 279 5.89 -17.36 23.11
C VAL A 279 6.33 -18.82 23.10
N ARG A 280 7.62 -19.06 22.91
CA ARG A 280 8.25 -20.37 23.07
C ARG A 280 9.40 -20.33 24.06
N ASN A 281 9.41 -21.30 24.98
CA ASN A 281 10.37 -21.38 26.07
C ASN A 281 10.46 -20.09 26.92
N GLY A 282 9.33 -19.38 27.04
CA GLY A 282 9.22 -18.12 27.76
C GLY A 282 9.73 -16.90 27.01
N CYS A 283 9.98 -16.98 25.71
CA CYS A 283 10.34 -15.83 24.90
C CYS A 283 9.61 -15.70 23.58
N TRP A 284 9.49 -14.46 23.11
CA TRP A 284 8.89 -14.17 21.81
C TRP A 284 9.85 -14.61 20.70
N GLU A 285 9.34 -15.46 19.80
CA GLU A 285 9.98 -15.81 18.55
C GLU A 285 8.95 -15.77 17.42
N CYS A 286 9.39 -15.44 16.21
CA CYS A 286 8.55 -15.63 15.03
C CYS A 286 8.54 -17.11 14.67
N VAL A 287 7.35 -17.65 14.47
CA VAL A 287 7.15 -19.03 14.02
C VAL A 287 6.31 -19.02 12.76
N ASP A 288 6.43 -20.08 11.96
CA ASP A 288 5.56 -20.28 10.82
C ASP A 288 4.09 -20.30 11.28
N ALA A 289 3.26 -19.41 10.73
CA ALA A 289 1.89 -19.24 11.20
C ALA A 289 1.06 -20.51 10.96
N ARG A 290 1.31 -21.28 9.89
CA ARG A 290 0.51 -22.46 9.56
C ARG A 290 0.85 -23.66 10.43
N THR A 291 2.11 -23.83 10.80
CA THR A 291 2.64 -25.03 11.47
C THR A 291 3.01 -24.81 12.92
N CYS A 292 3.12 -23.55 13.36
CA CYS A 292 3.70 -23.15 14.63
C CYS A 292 5.13 -23.71 14.87
N GLY A 293 5.83 -24.07 13.78
CA GLY A 293 7.18 -24.59 13.79
C GLY A 293 8.25 -23.50 13.66
N GLU A 294 9.51 -23.90 13.83
CA GLU A 294 10.65 -23.03 13.50
C GLU A 294 10.60 -22.60 12.03
N VAL A 295 10.94 -21.34 11.79
CA VAL A 295 10.98 -20.75 10.45
C VAL A 295 12.11 -21.40 9.64
N GLY A 296 11.77 -22.06 8.54
CA GLY A 296 12.74 -22.83 7.74
C GLY A 296 12.13 -24.06 7.08
N GLY A 297 10.91 -23.92 6.55
CA GLY A 297 10.17 -25.02 5.94
C GLY A 297 10.94 -25.72 4.83
N ALA A 298 10.57 -26.98 4.62
CA ALA A 298 11.00 -27.72 3.44
C ALA A 298 10.53 -26.98 2.18
N CYS A 299 11.43 -26.79 1.21
CA CYS A 299 11.16 -26.04 -0.02
C CYS A 299 11.52 -26.85 -1.25
N THR A 300 10.88 -26.51 -2.37
CA THR A 300 11.16 -27.04 -3.71
C THR A 300 11.59 -25.97 -4.71
N SER A 301 11.48 -24.70 -4.32
CA SER A 301 11.94 -23.55 -5.08
C SER A 301 12.10 -22.33 -4.17
N ASP A 302 12.77 -21.28 -4.64
CA ASP A 302 12.91 -20.02 -3.90
C ASP A 302 11.56 -19.32 -3.67
N ALA A 303 10.52 -19.65 -4.45
CA ALA A 303 9.16 -19.16 -4.24
C ALA A 303 8.49 -19.71 -2.97
N ASP A 304 8.97 -20.85 -2.44
CA ASP A 304 8.52 -21.42 -1.18
C ASP A 304 9.15 -20.70 0.03
N CYS A 305 10.08 -19.77 -0.21
CA CYS A 305 10.89 -19.09 0.81
C CYS A 305 10.74 -17.57 0.71
N PRO A 306 9.60 -16.98 1.13
CA PRO A 306 9.38 -15.54 1.06
C PRO A 306 10.43 -14.78 1.89
N ASN A 307 11.15 -13.85 1.26
CA ASN A 307 12.33 -13.14 1.79
C ASN A 307 13.57 -14.03 2.04
N GLY A 308 13.72 -15.14 1.32
CA GLY A 308 14.88 -16.03 1.41
C GLY A 308 15.11 -16.83 0.12
N TYR A 309 15.85 -17.93 0.22
CA TYR A 309 16.06 -18.86 -0.90
C TYR A 309 16.03 -20.32 -0.46
N CYS A 310 15.70 -21.21 -1.39
CA CYS A 310 15.68 -22.64 -1.14
C CYS A 310 17.08 -23.22 -1.33
N SER A 311 17.68 -23.67 -0.24
CA SER A 311 18.99 -24.34 -0.26
C SER A 311 18.81 -25.85 -0.27
N TYR A 312 19.38 -26.52 -1.26
CA TYR A 312 19.48 -27.97 -1.27
C TYR A 312 20.79 -28.39 -0.61
N PRO A 313 20.78 -29.45 0.23
CA PRO A 313 22.01 -30.04 0.71
C PRO A 313 22.84 -30.54 -0.48
N ASP A 314 24.15 -30.34 -0.40
CA ASP A 314 25.08 -30.72 -1.46
C ASP A 314 24.95 -32.24 -1.73
N PRO A 315 24.68 -32.68 -2.97
CA PRO A 315 24.54 -34.10 -3.29
C PRO A 315 25.79 -34.94 -2.93
N ASP A 316 26.95 -34.31 -2.78
CA ASP A 316 28.19 -34.98 -2.38
C ASP A 316 28.20 -35.47 -0.92
N GLU A 317 27.25 -35.05 -0.08
CA GLU A 317 27.07 -35.62 1.26
C GLU A 317 26.32 -36.97 1.28
N GLY A 318 25.89 -37.47 0.12
CA GLY A 318 25.27 -38.80 0.00
C GLY A 318 23.87 -38.89 0.62
N VAL A 319 23.26 -37.76 0.95
CA VAL A 319 21.88 -37.67 1.42
C VAL A 319 21.01 -37.21 0.24
N ILE A 320 20.18 -38.11 -0.27
CA ILE A 320 19.14 -37.73 -1.25
C ILE A 320 18.01 -37.11 -0.43
N VAL A 321 18.02 -35.78 -0.28
CA VAL A 321 16.90 -35.06 0.33
C VAL A 321 16.05 -34.53 -0.83
N GLU A 322 14.79 -34.98 -0.91
CA GLU A 322 13.86 -34.55 -1.96
C GLU A 322 13.34 -33.12 -1.76
N LEU A 323 13.63 -32.50 -0.60
CA LEU A 323 13.19 -31.17 -0.24
C LEU A 323 14.40 -30.35 0.25
N GLY A 324 14.55 -29.14 -0.27
CA GLY A 324 15.48 -28.14 0.24
C GLY A 324 15.00 -27.55 1.55
N GLN A 325 15.79 -26.65 2.14
CA GLN A 325 15.45 -25.90 3.33
C GLN A 325 15.52 -24.39 3.02
N CYS A 326 14.52 -23.63 3.44
CA CYS A 326 14.57 -22.18 3.29
C CYS A 326 15.70 -21.59 4.14
N VAL A 327 16.54 -20.76 3.51
CA VAL A 327 17.62 -20.00 4.13
C VAL A 327 17.26 -18.52 4.02
N TYR A 328 17.35 -17.84 5.17
CA TYR A 328 17.08 -16.40 5.31
C TYR A 328 18.37 -15.74 5.77
N PRO A 329 19.22 -15.31 4.83
CA PRO A 329 20.46 -14.64 5.17
C PRO A 329 20.20 -13.22 5.65
N ASP A 330 20.98 -12.81 6.63
CA ASP A 330 21.06 -11.42 7.06
C ASP A 330 21.92 -10.67 6.03
N CYS A 331 21.28 -9.84 5.22
CA CYS A 331 21.92 -9.05 4.17
C CYS A 331 22.06 -7.57 4.53
N ASP A 332 21.77 -7.18 5.78
CA ASP A 332 21.92 -5.81 6.26
C ASP A 332 23.41 -5.40 6.25
N ASP A 333 23.69 -4.13 5.92
CA ASP A 333 25.06 -3.59 5.95
C ASP A 333 25.44 -2.94 7.30
N ASP A 334 24.78 -3.36 8.38
CA ASP A 334 24.81 -2.80 9.74
C ASP A 334 24.32 -1.32 9.83
N SER A 335 23.78 -0.74 8.75
CA SER A 335 23.16 0.58 8.83
C SER A 335 21.87 0.52 9.65
N GLN A 336 21.62 1.56 10.45
CA GLN A 336 20.29 1.73 11.04
C GLN A 336 19.31 2.18 9.96
N ALA A 337 18.12 1.57 9.91
CA ALA A 337 17.03 2.05 9.08
C ALA A 337 16.65 3.47 9.54
N VAL A 338 17.04 4.46 8.76
CA VAL A 338 16.73 5.89 8.98
C VAL A 338 15.65 6.38 8.03
N CYS A 339 15.30 5.61 6.99
CA CYS A 339 14.09 5.87 6.21
C CYS A 339 12.84 5.47 7.00
N GLU A 340 11.77 6.23 6.84
CA GLU A 340 10.45 5.90 7.40
C GLU A 340 9.71 4.83 6.57
N MET A 341 10.42 4.10 5.69
CA MET A 341 9.83 3.07 4.85
C MET A 341 9.66 1.76 5.64
N ILE A 342 8.49 1.13 5.51
CA ILE A 342 8.22 -0.22 5.99
C ILE A 342 9.04 -1.21 5.12
N PRO A 343 9.63 -2.29 5.67
CA PRO A 343 10.35 -3.28 4.88
C PRO A 343 9.50 -3.76 3.68
N PRO A 344 9.99 -3.67 2.44
CA PRO A 344 9.24 -4.12 1.28
C PRO A 344 9.12 -5.65 1.28
N VAL A 345 8.07 -6.17 0.66
CA VAL A 345 8.01 -7.60 0.33
C VAL A 345 8.83 -7.82 -0.94
N CYS A 346 9.87 -8.64 -0.83
CA CYS A 346 10.77 -8.88 -1.96
C CYS A 346 10.31 -10.08 -2.81
N PRO A 347 10.57 -10.06 -4.13
CA PRO A 347 10.32 -11.21 -5.01
C PRO A 347 11.03 -12.50 -4.54
N PRO A 348 10.58 -13.68 -4.99
CA PRO A 348 11.27 -14.95 -4.74
C PRO A 348 12.77 -14.89 -5.04
N GLY A 349 13.60 -15.39 -4.12
CA GLY A 349 15.05 -15.35 -4.24
C GLY A 349 15.69 -14.03 -3.82
N GLN A 350 14.90 -13.05 -3.39
CA GLN A 350 15.37 -11.78 -2.81
C GLN A 350 15.00 -11.71 -1.31
N THR A 351 15.69 -10.83 -0.59
CA THR A 351 15.39 -10.53 0.81
C THR A 351 15.46 -9.03 1.06
N ALA A 352 14.64 -8.52 1.98
CA ALA A 352 14.66 -7.11 2.35
C ALA A 352 15.87 -6.87 3.26
N ALA A 353 16.73 -5.93 2.88
CA ALA A 353 17.91 -5.58 3.64
C ALA A 353 18.00 -4.07 3.85
N VAL A 354 18.49 -3.64 5.01
CA VAL A 354 18.87 -2.27 5.28
C VAL A 354 20.24 -2.01 4.67
N ARG A 355 20.28 -1.21 3.61
CA ARG A 355 21.51 -0.77 2.97
C ARG A 355 21.57 0.75 2.89
N ASN A 356 22.67 1.33 3.33
CA ASN A 356 22.86 2.78 3.43
C ASN A 356 21.72 3.48 4.20
N GLY A 357 21.11 2.78 5.16
CA GLY A 357 20.06 3.29 6.02
C GLY A 357 18.65 3.27 5.42
N CYS A 358 18.46 2.65 4.25
CA CYS A 358 17.15 2.43 3.65
C CYS A 358 16.89 0.94 3.38
N TRP A 359 15.61 0.54 3.36
CA TRP A 359 15.23 -0.80 2.91
C TRP A 359 15.37 -0.94 1.40
N GLU A 360 16.00 -2.03 0.95
CA GLU A 360 16.14 -2.41 -0.46
C GLU A 360 16.00 -3.93 -0.58
N CYS A 361 15.40 -4.41 -1.67
CA CYS A 361 15.42 -5.83 -1.98
C CYS A 361 16.76 -6.22 -2.62
N VAL A 362 17.45 -7.16 -2.00
CA VAL A 362 18.74 -7.67 -2.48
C VAL A 362 18.64 -9.16 -2.79
N ASP A 363 19.52 -9.66 -3.66
CA ASP A 363 19.60 -11.09 -3.96
C ASP A 363 19.91 -11.85 -2.67
N ALA A 364 19.03 -12.78 -2.27
CA ALA A 364 19.16 -13.47 -0.99
C ALA A 364 20.41 -14.37 -0.97
N ARG A 365 20.91 -14.88 -2.10
CA ARG A 365 22.08 -15.79 -2.09
C ARG A 365 23.40 -15.05 -1.94
N THR A 366 23.47 -13.82 -2.45
CA THR A 366 24.72 -13.05 -2.58
C THR A 366 24.75 -11.78 -1.74
N CYS A 367 23.60 -11.32 -1.24
CA CYS A 367 23.39 -9.99 -0.66
C CYS A 367 23.85 -8.85 -1.59
N GLY A 368 24.05 -9.13 -2.87
CA GLY A 368 24.32 -8.13 -3.89
C GLY A 368 23.03 -7.37 -4.20
N GLN A 369 23.17 -6.14 -4.70
CA GLN A 369 22.05 -5.56 -5.43
C GLN A 369 21.67 -6.56 -6.52
N THR A 370 20.38 -6.84 -6.66
CA THR A 370 19.90 -7.48 -7.86
C THR A 370 20.40 -6.62 -9.00
N SER A 371 21.34 -7.14 -9.78
CA SER A 371 21.82 -6.43 -10.96
C SER A 371 20.57 -6.01 -11.73
N GLU A 372 20.41 -4.73 -12.03
CA GLU A 372 19.24 -4.09 -12.65
C GLU A 372 18.85 -4.65 -14.04
N GLY A 373 19.34 -5.84 -14.39
CA GLY A 373 18.90 -6.58 -15.55
C GLY A 373 17.90 -7.66 -15.21
N CYS A 374 16.85 -7.67 -16.00
CA CYS A 374 15.92 -8.77 -16.11
C CYS A 374 16.59 -9.96 -16.82
N ALA A 375 16.19 -11.19 -16.49
CA ALA A 375 16.49 -12.36 -17.32
C ALA A 375 15.31 -12.67 -18.25
N THR A 376 14.11 -12.29 -17.83
CA THR A 376 12.83 -12.51 -18.50
C THR A 376 11.88 -11.34 -18.23
N ASP A 377 10.78 -11.24 -18.99
CA ASP A 377 9.75 -10.21 -18.78
C ASP A 377 9.11 -10.27 -17.38
N ALA A 378 9.18 -11.41 -16.68
CA ALA A 378 8.66 -11.56 -15.32
C ALA A 378 9.48 -10.80 -14.27
N ASP A 379 10.71 -10.42 -14.61
CA ASP A 379 11.59 -9.63 -13.76
C ASP A 379 11.32 -8.11 -13.88
N CYS A 380 10.40 -7.71 -14.77
CA CYS A 380 10.05 -6.31 -15.04
C CYS A 380 8.68 -5.92 -14.46
N GLY A 381 8.50 -4.62 -14.21
CA GLY A 381 7.24 -4.09 -13.68
C GLY A 381 6.08 -4.22 -14.68
N PRO A 382 4.82 -4.11 -14.23
CA PRO A 382 3.67 -4.11 -15.11
C PRO A 382 3.77 -3.03 -16.19
N GLY A 383 3.79 -3.44 -17.47
CA GLY A 383 3.93 -2.53 -18.61
C GLY A 383 5.35 -2.43 -19.19
N GLU A 384 6.32 -3.17 -18.64
CA GLU A 384 7.70 -3.24 -19.12
C GLU A 384 8.03 -4.62 -19.72
N GLN A 385 9.04 -4.68 -20.60
CA GLN A 385 9.55 -5.91 -21.21
C GLN A 385 11.06 -6.00 -21.02
N CYS A 386 11.56 -7.23 -20.91
CA CYS A 386 12.96 -7.49 -20.68
C CYS A 386 13.77 -7.51 -21.98
N PHE A 387 14.69 -6.56 -22.11
CA PHE A 387 15.62 -6.48 -23.22
C PHE A 387 17.00 -7.03 -22.84
N LEU A 388 17.30 -8.25 -23.30
CA LEU A 388 18.60 -8.88 -23.12
C LEU A 388 19.63 -8.30 -24.11
N GLU A 389 20.54 -7.45 -23.64
CA GLU A 389 21.72 -7.04 -24.39
C GLU A 389 22.86 -8.05 -24.18
N THR A 390 23.46 -8.53 -25.28
CA THR A 390 24.67 -9.35 -25.21
C THR A 390 25.89 -8.45 -25.19
N VAL A 391 26.45 -8.22 -24.01
CA VAL A 391 27.66 -7.41 -23.85
C VAL A 391 28.86 -8.34 -23.88
N CYS A 392 29.68 -8.22 -24.92
CA CYS A 392 30.95 -8.93 -25.03
C CYS A 392 32.09 -8.02 -24.56
N TRP A 393 32.89 -8.52 -23.62
CA TRP A 393 33.93 -7.70 -22.98
C TRP A 393 35.26 -8.07 -23.63
N ASP A 394 35.85 -7.13 -24.37
CA ASP A 394 37.20 -7.32 -24.89
C ASP A 394 38.21 -7.05 -23.79
N CYS A 395 38.97 -8.08 -23.42
CA CYS A 395 40.06 -7.94 -22.47
C CYS A 395 41.15 -7.02 -23.03
N LEU A 396 41.51 -5.98 -22.27
CA LEU A 396 42.71 -5.20 -22.57
C LEU A 396 43.94 -6.11 -22.41
N PRO A 397 44.95 -5.98 -23.29
CA PRO A 397 46.09 -6.91 -23.37
C PRO A 397 47.00 -6.96 -22.13
N GLU A 398 46.73 -6.17 -21.09
CA GLU A 398 47.55 -6.07 -19.89
C GLU A 398 46.92 -6.70 -18.63
N ASP A 399 45.68 -7.22 -18.71
CA ASP A 399 45.03 -7.87 -17.56
C ASP A 399 45.17 -9.41 -17.62
N PRO A 400 46.05 -10.03 -16.80
CA PRO A 400 46.27 -11.47 -16.81
C PRO A 400 45.11 -12.28 -16.21
N ASN A 401 44.09 -11.64 -15.63
CA ASN A 401 42.92 -12.30 -15.03
C ASN A 401 41.63 -12.13 -15.85
N CYS A 402 41.66 -11.37 -16.94
CA CYS A 402 40.48 -11.18 -17.77
C CYS A 402 40.25 -12.40 -18.68
N THR A 403 39.09 -13.05 -18.54
CA THR A 403 38.66 -14.14 -19.40
C THR A 403 37.65 -13.59 -20.40
N PRO A 404 37.92 -13.59 -21.72
CA PRO A 404 36.96 -13.08 -22.69
C PRO A 404 35.68 -13.92 -22.66
N GLY A 405 34.55 -13.25 -22.49
CA GLY A 405 33.22 -13.84 -22.44
C GLY A 405 32.17 -12.82 -22.86
N CYS A 406 31.03 -13.32 -23.37
CA CYS A 406 29.84 -12.52 -23.59
C CYS A 406 28.83 -12.89 -22.50
N GLY A 407 28.36 -11.89 -21.75
CA GLY A 407 27.24 -12.05 -20.82
C GLY A 407 25.98 -11.43 -21.42
N GLN A 408 24.81 -12.00 -21.09
CA GLN A 408 23.53 -11.34 -21.33
C GLN A 408 23.20 -10.50 -20.11
N HIS A 409 22.80 -9.26 -20.33
CA HIS A 409 22.33 -8.33 -19.31
C HIS A 409 20.98 -7.81 -19.78
N GLY A 410 19.91 -8.04 -19.02
CA GLY A 410 18.62 -7.44 -19.33
C GLY A 410 18.55 -5.96 -18.97
N ILE A 411 17.59 -5.25 -19.53
CA ILE A 411 17.07 -3.97 -19.08
C ILE A 411 15.54 -4.01 -19.26
N CYS A 412 14.78 -3.58 -18.26
CA CYS A 412 13.33 -3.41 -18.40
C CYS A 412 13.03 -2.10 -19.14
N LEU A 413 12.32 -2.19 -20.27
CA LEU A 413 11.88 -1.02 -21.05
C LEU A 413 10.35 -0.98 -21.15
N PRO A 414 9.73 0.21 -21.18
CA PRO A 414 8.28 0.33 -21.38
C PRO A 414 7.84 -0.33 -22.69
N ALA A 415 6.78 -1.13 -22.63
CA ALA A 415 6.29 -1.92 -23.77
C ALA A 415 5.80 -1.04 -24.94
N ASP A 416 5.43 0.22 -24.68
CA ASP A 416 4.91 1.17 -25.67
C ASP A 416 6.00 1.94 -26.44
N GLU A 417 7.23 2.02 -25.94
CA GLU A 417 8.34 2.69 -26.64
C GLU A 417 8.89 1.90 -27.85
N CYS A 418 8.55 0.60 -27.97
CA CYS A 418 9.05 -0.26 -29.06
C CYS A 418 8.00 -0.64 -30.13
N TYR A 419 6.77 -0.14 -30.06
CA TYR A 419 5.72 -0.47 -31.03
C TYR A 419 5.89 0.32 -32.35
N GLY A 420 6.34 -0.35 -33.41
CA GLY A 420 6.13 0.11 -34.80
C GLY A 420 7.36 0.21 -35.71
N ALA A 421 8.56 -0.09 -35.23
CA ALA A 421 9.74 -0.17 -36.08
C ALA A 421 9.75 -1.48 -36.88
N PHE A 422 9.88 -1.41 -38.21
CA PHE A 422 10.07 -2.58 -39.06
C PHE A 422 11.36 -2.46 -39.86
N VAL A 423 12.01 -3.61 -40.06
CA VAL A 423 13.18 -3.73 -40.93
C VAL A 423 12.69 -3.73 -42.37
N ASP A 424 13.09 -2.73 -43.16
CA ASP A 424 12.79 -2.75 -44.59
C ASP A 424 13.60 -3.83 -45.32
N GLN A 425 13.32 -4.07 -46.60
CA GLN A 425 14.02 -5.09 -47.40
C GLN A 425 15.54 -4.85 -47.56
N THR A 426 16.05 -3.69 -47.10
CA THR A 426 17.47 -3.35 -47.13
C THR A 426 18.17 -3.58 -45.79
N GLY A 427 17.44 -4.01 -44.75
CA GLY A 427 17.99 -4.19 -43.41
C GLY A 427 18.02 -2.90 -42.59
N THR A 428 17.32 -1.85 -43.01
CA THR A 428 17.33 -0.54 -42.33
C THR A 428 16.04 -0.35 -41.52
N CYS A 429 16.16 0.06 -40.26
CA CYS A 429 15.02 0.29 -39.39
C CYS A 429 14.37 1.65 -39.66
N ARG A 430 13.05 1.65 -39.86
CA ARG A 430 12.25 2.87 -40.04
C ARG A 430 11.05 2.85 -39.10
N ALA A 431 10.81 3.98 -38.44
CA ALA A 431 9.52 4.26 -37.84
C ALA A 431 8.46 4.49 -38.94
N PRO A 432 7.15 4.36 -38.63
CA PRO A 432 6.06 4.69 -39.56
C PRO A 432 6.12 6.14 -40.08
N ASP A 433 6.82 7.02 -39.38
CA ASP A 433 6.80 8.47 -39.57
C ASP A 433 8.09 9.03 -40.20
N ASP A 434 8.85 8.21 -40.96
CA ASP A 434 10.12 8.57 -41.63
C ASP A 434 11.30 8.95 -40.72
N GLY A 435 11.18 8.77 -39.40
CA GLY A 435 12.28 8.93 -38.44
C GLY A 435 13.28 7.77 -38.47
N ILE A 436 14.58 8.09 -38.48
CA ILE A 436 15.65 7.12 -38.19
C ILE A 436 15.69 6.94 -36.67
N LEU A 437 15.32 5.75 -36.19
CA LEU A 437 15.39 5.39 -34.77
C LEU A 437 16.79 4.85 -34.41
N PRO A 438 17.16 4.82 -33.12
CA PRO A 438 18.36 4.14 -32.64
C PRO A 438 18.33 2.64 -33.01
N ASP A 439 19.51 2.05 -33.23
CA ASP A 439 19.67 0.64 -33.66
C ASP A 439 19.07 -0.40 -32.67
N HIS A 440 18.63 0.03 -31.48
CA HIS A 440 18.17 -0.83 -30.39
C HIS A 440 16.70 -1.28 -30.49
N CYS A 441 15.93 -0.79 -31.48
CA CYS A 441 14.49 -1.13 -31.63
C CYS A 441 14.19 -2.09 -32.80
N CYS A 442 15.19 -2.80 -33.32
CA CYS A 442 15.06 -3.58 -34.55
C CYS A 442 14.67 -5.04 -34.28
N PHE A 443 13.37 -5.33 -34.20
CA PHE A 443 12.91 -6.72 -34.33
C PHE A 443 13.01 -7.16 -35.79
N THR A 444 13.76 -8.23 -36.07
CA THR A 444 13.40 -9.10 -37.19
C THR A 444 12.02 -9.65 -36.88
N PRO A 445 11.00 -9.46 -37.74
CA PRO A 445 9.71 -10.07 -37.50
C PRO A 445 9.93 -11.58 -37.29
N PRO A 446 9.26 -12.19 -36.29
CA PRO A 446 9.42 -13.62 -36.03
C PRO A 446 9.21 -14.36 -37.35
N PRO A 447 10.06 -15.36 -37.67
CA PRO A 447 9.98 -16.06 -38.94
C PRO A 447 8.54 -16.56 -39.12
N SER A 448 7.88 -16.11 -40.18
CA SER A 448 6.50 -16.49 -40.44
C SER A 448 6.43 -18.01 -40.58
N CYS A 449 5.76 -18.68 -39.64
CA CYS A 449 5.60 -20.12 -39.65
C CYS A 449 5.01 -20.59 -40.99
N PRO A 450 5.50 -21.69 -41.57
CA PRO A 450 4.86 -22.31 -42.71
C PRO A 450 3.35 -22.54 -42.45
N ASP A 451 2.49 -22.09 -43.37
CA ASP A 451 1.04 -22.24 -43.24
C ASP A 451 0.64 -23.72 -43.24
N GLU A 452 0.16 -24.22 -42.10
CA GLU A 452 -0.26 -25.62 -41.90
C GLU A 452 -1.40 -26.04 -42.84
N SER A 453 -2.22 -25.08 -43.30
CA SER A 453 -3.28 -25.37 -44.27
C SER A 453 -2.78 -25.55 -45.70
N SER A 454 -1.51 -25.19 -45.97
CA SER A 454 -0.89 -25.36 -47.27
C SER A 454 -0.62 -26.85 -47.54
N PRO A 455 -1.10 -27.42 -48.66
CA PRO A 455 -0.78 -28.81 -49.03
C PRO A 455 0.70 -29.02 -49.42
N SER A 456 1.51 -27.96 -49.34
CA SER A 456 2.96 -27.99 -49.56
C SER A 456 3.75 -27.96 -48.25
N VAL A 457 3.09 -28.03 -47.10
CA VAL A 457 3.70 -28.04 -45.77
C VAL A 457 3.18 -29.28 -45.03
N GLU A 458 4.09 -30.04 -44.43
CA GLU A 458 3.77 -31.19 -43.58
C GLU A 458 4.55 -31.05 -42.27
N TYR A 459 3.86 -30.71 -41.19
CA TYR A 459 4.47 -30.63 -39.86
C TYR A 459 4.65 -32.03 -39.28
N LEU A 460 5.84 -32.28 -38.73
CA LEU A 460 6.11 -33.43 -37.88
C LEU A 460 5.73 -33.13 -36.43
N SER A 461 6.09 -31.95 -35.93
CA SER A 461 5.74 -31.45 -34.60
C SER A 461 5.78 -29.92 -34.57
N HIS A 462 4.94 -29.32 -33.73
CA HIS A 462 4.98 -27.88 -33.40
C HIS A 462 5.80 -27.60 -32.13
N ASP A 463 6.22 -28.63 -31.40
CA ASP A 463 7.07 -28.50 -30.22
C ASP A 463 8.56 -28.61 -30.63
N PRO A 464 9.36 -27.54 -30.46
CA PRO A 464 10.79 -27.53 -30.78
C PRO A 464 11.60 -28.59 -30.01
N LEU A 465 11.20 -28.95 -28.78
CA LEU A 465 11.90 -29.97 -28.00
C LEU A 465 11.69 -31.37 -28.60
N THR A 466 10.47 -31.65 -29.05
CA THR A 466 10.17 -32.87 -29.80
C THR A 466 10.94 -32.91 -31.13
N CYS A 467 11.08 -31.76 -31.80
CA CYS A 467 11.84 -31.64 -33.04
C CYS A 467 13.34 -31.91 -32.87
N ALA A 468 13.96 -31.36 -31.82
CA ALA A 468 15.36 -31.58 -31.50
C ALA A 468 15.69 -33.05 -31.17
N ALA A 469 14.71 -33.82 -30.69
CA ALA A 469 14.87 -35.23 -30.34
C ALA A 469 14.55 -36.20 -31.50
N ALA A 470 13.88 -35.74 -32.55
CA ALA A 470 13.43 -36.58 -33.65
C ALA A 470 14.51 -36.71 -34.74
N ASP A 471 14.77 -37.94 -35.20
CA ASP A 471 15.59 -38.21 -36.38
C ASP A 471 14.67 -38.50 -37.57
N TRP A 472 14.62 -37.58 -38.54
CA TRP A 472 13.68 -37.64 -39.66
C TRP A 472 14.29 -37.05 -40.95
N THR A 473 13.72 -37.46 -42.07
CA THR A 473 14.14 -37.01 -43.40
C THR A 473 12.92 -36.86 -44.30
N CYS A 474 12.87 -35.79 -45.08
CA CYS A 474 11.80 -35.60 -46.07
C CYS A 474 11.97 -36.48 -47.31
N ASP A 475 10.84 -36.79 -47.95
CA ASP A 475 10.83 -37.46 -49.26
C ASP A 475 11.49 -36.59 -50.35
N ALA A 476 11.86 -37.22 -51.47
CA ALA A 476 12.45 -36.50 -52.61
C ALA A 476 11.51 -35.40 -53.14
N GLY A 477 12.03 -34.16 -53.22
CA GLY A 477 11.27 -32.97 -53.65
C GLY A 477 10.71 -32.13 -52.50
N TRP A 478 11.10 -32.43 -51.27
CA TRP A 478 10.77 -31.68 -50.05
C TRP A 478 12.06 -31.23 -49.35
N GLU A 479 11.99 -30.08 -48.69
CA GLU A 479 13.03 -29.50 -47.84
C GLU A 479 12.61 -29.57 -46.38
N VAL A 480 13.57 -29.86 -45.51
CA VAL A 480 13.42 -29.86 -44.05
C VAL A 480 13.36 -28.40 -43.57
N PHE A 481 12.38 -28.08 -42.72
CA PHE A 481 12.46 -26.91 -41.85
C PHE A 481 12.45 -27.36 -40.38
N ASP A 482 13.22 -26.66 -39.56
CA ASP A 482 13.33 -26.85 -38.11
C ASP A 482 13.60 -25.47 -37.51
N ASN A 483 12.58 -24.86 -36.93
CA ASN A 483 12.62 -23.50 -36.40
C ASN A 483 11.69 -23.35 -35.19
N GLU A 484 11.52 -22.12 -34.71
CA GLU A 484 10.69 -21.78 -33.55
C GLU A 484 9.22 -22.21 -33.70
N CYS A 485 8.75 -22.40 -34.94
CA CYS A 485 7.39 -22.88 -35.22
C CYS A 485 7.26 -24.40 -35.17
N GLY A 486 8.37 -25.12 -34.99
CA GLY A 486 8.46 -26.57 -35.03
C GLY A 486 9.25 -27.09 -36.22
N CYS A 487 9.00 -28.34 -36.59
CA CYS A 487 9.74 -29.06 -37.61
C CYS A 487 8.81 -29.78 -38.57
N GLY A 488 9.26 -29.90 -39.83
CA GLY A 488 8.50 -30.58 -40.86
C GLY A 488 9.12 -30.46 -42.25
N CYS A 489 8.35 -30.88 -43.25
CA CYS A 489 8.75 -30.86 -44.64
C CYS A 489 7.97 -29.78 -45.40
N ILE A 490 8.67 -28.97 -46.20
CA ILE A 490 8.06 -28.02 -47.13
C ILE A 490 8.46 -28.36 -48.57
N ARG A 491 7.51 -28.35 -49.50
CA ARG A 491 7.77 -28.74 -50.88
C ARG A 491 8.52 -27.66 -51.64
N THR A 492 9.72 -27.95 -52.13
CA THR A 492 10.45 -27.07 -53.05
C THR A 492 9.70 -26.96 -54.37
N ARG A 493 9.44 -25.72 -54.82
CA ARG A 493 8.74 -25.44 -56.08
C ARG A 493 9.53 -25.84 -57.31
#